data_AF-A0A839CT52-F1
#
_entry.id   AF-A0A839CT52-F1
#
_cell.length_a   1.000
_cell.length_b   1.000
_cell.length_c   1.000
_cell.angle_alpha   90.00
_cell.angle_beta   90.00
_cell.angle_gamma   90.00
#
_symmetry.space_group_name_H-M   'P 1'
#
loop_
_entity.id
_entity.type
_entity.pdbx_description
1 polymer ?
#
loop_
_entity_poly.entity_id
_entity_poly.type
_entity_poly.pdbx_seq_one_letter_code
_entity_poly.pdbx_strand_id
1 'polypeptide(L)'
;MNLPIINKTPLEIIELNTKAENSLNMTRFMAEVKKLYQYEVFKHMFDLVTTLCMKGRLSFNVYDRRFFELDEGNCKTIEGSSFNKVLNKIKSEKNYVITIKKVSADIIVHELAHMLEGEGDFTSLQPFAEKISLDLKIHNSNNVSLRAAIKQIMVSEVENYPAAHKISEWFARFFQLVASAKEVAGFGAQYGYNMQEIYQFFDNTVKFLAGDFYNTINSKINFNIATKSKEYIKPLEEIKPKWTETKHNSIHENPNKPAWGKAVKSIKSNPFG
;
A
#
# COMPACT_ATOMS: atom_id res chain seq x y z
N MET A 1 3.37 29.41 9.72
CA MET A 1 4.24 30.10 8.75
C MET A 1 4.67 29.04 7.74
N ASN A 2 3.94 28.93 6.62
CA ASN A 2 4.14 27.85 5.63
C ASN A 2 5.24 28.26 4.66
N LEU A 3 6.44 27.68 4.81
CA LEU A 3 7.49 27.79 3.80
C LEU A 3 6.97 27.23 2.46
N PRO A 4 7.27 27.86 1.32
CA PRO A 4 6.83 27.35 0.03
C PRO A 4 7.46 25.97 -0.20
N ILE A 5 6.61 24.94 -0.31
CA ILE A 5 6.97 23.53 -0.57
C ILE A 5 7.69 23.35 -1.93
N ILE A 6 7.80 24.43 -2.71
CA ILE A 6 8.28 24.49 -4.09
C ILE A 6 9.70 23.90 -4.29
N ASN A 7 10.56 23.95 -3.26
CA ASN A 7 11.96 23.48 -3.36
C ASN A 7 12.23 22.11 -2.72
N LYS A 8 11.19 21.41 -2.23
CA LYS A 8 11.37 20.13 -1.56
C LYS A 8 11.34 18.96 -2.54
N THR A 9 12.10 17.92 -2.23
CA THR A 9 12.04 16.63 -2.89
C THR A 9 10.75 15.88 -2.50
N PRO A 10 10.26 14.94 -3.33
CA PRO A 10 9.09 14.13 -2.98
C PRO A 10 9.18 13.45 -1.60
N LEU A 11 10.35 12.91 -1.24
CA LEU A 11 10.55 12.26 0.07
C LEU A 11 10.45 13.25 1.24
N GLU A 12 11.03 14.44 1.13
CA GLU A 12 10.92 15.49 2.16
C GLU A 12 9.47 15.97 2.33
N ILE A 13 8.69 16.01 1.24
CA ILE A 13 7.26 16.38 1.30
C ILE A 13 6.48 15.34 2.11
N ILE A 14 6.73 14.05 1.89
CA ILE A 14 6.09 12.96 2.66
C ILE A 14 6.52 13.03 4.13
N GLU A 15 7.82 13.21 4.40
CA GLU A 15 8.36 13.28 5.75
C GLU A 15 7.73 14.43 6.57
N LEU A 16 7.59 15.62 5.98
CA LEU A 16 6.97 16.78 6.64
C LEU A 16 5.48 16.60 6.93
N ASN A 17 4.81 15.72 6.20
CA ASN A 17 3.40 15.37 6.40
C ASN A 17 3.23 14.10 7.24
N THR A 18 4.31 13.59 7.85
CA THR A 18 4.31 12.40 8.69
C THR A 18 4.49 12.78 10.15
N LYS A 19 3.66 12.22 11.02
CA LYS A 19 3.82 12.24 12.48
C LYS A 19 4.12 10.83 12.95
N ALA A 20 5.28 10.62 13.53
CA ALA A 20 5.66 9.34 14.11
C ALA A 20 5.75 9.45 15.64
N GLU A 21 5.42 8.36 16.33
CA GLU A 21 5.51 8.28 17.80
C GLU A 21 6.93 8.52 18.33
N ASN A 22 7.95 8.10 17.56
CA ASN A 22 9.35 8.33 17.88
C ASN A 22 10.20 8.39 16.59
N SER A 23 11.46 8.82 16.72
CA SER A 23 12.38 8.96 15.59
C SER A 23 12.68 7.64 14.89
N LEU A 24 12.75 6.52 15.62
CA LEU A 24 12.97 5.19 15.02
C LEU A 24 11.83 4.80 14.08
N ASN A 25 10.57 5.06 14.45
CA ASN A 25 9.40 4.80 13.63
C ASN A 25 9.41 5.68 12.37
N MET A 26 9.78 6.96 12.50
CA MET A 26 9.97 7.85 11.35
C MET A 26 11.04 7.31 10.39
N THR A 27 12.22 6.97 10.92
CA THR A 27 13.33 6.45 10.11
C THR A 27 12.95 5.17 9.39
N ARG A 28 12.29 4.22 10.06
CA ARG A 28 11.82 2.97 9.45
C ARG A 28 10.77 3.23 8.38
N PHE A 29 9.78 4.08 8.66
CA PHE A 29 8.73 4.41 7.70
C PHE A 29 9.32 5.06 6.45
N MET A 30 10.18 6.07 6.61
CA MET A 30 10.81 6.75 5.49
C MET A 30 11.78 5.85 4.72
N ALA A 31 12.42 4.86 5.38
CA ALA A 31 13.22 3.85 4.70
C ALA A 31 12.35 2.95 3.79
N GLU A 32 11.20 2.49 4.27
CA GLU A 32 10.25 1.71 3.46
C GLU A 32 9.64 2.54 2.32
N VAL A 33 9.24 3.80 2.58
CA VAL A 33 8.76 4.72 1.54
C VAL A 33 9.82 4.93 0.46
N LYS A 34 11.06 5.23 0.86
CA LYS A 34 12.17 5.44 -0.08
C LYS A 34 12.44 4.20 -0.93
N LYS A 35 12.39 3.02 -0.32
CA LYS A 35 12.55 1.73 -1.01
C LYS A 35 11.40 1.49 -2.00
N LEU A 36 10.15 1.61 -1.56
CA LEU A 36 8.98 1.42 -2.40
C LEU A 36 8.92 2.37 -3.59
N TYR A 37 9.34 3.63 -3.41
CA TYR A 37 9.36 4.63 -4.48
C TYR A 37 10.39 4.32 -5.58
N GLN A 38 11.29 3.36 -5.38
CA GLN A 38 12.23 2.91 -6.42
C GLN A 38 11.58 2.00 -7.46
N TYR A 39 10.43 1.39 -7.14
CA TYR A 39 9.74 0.46 -8.03
C TYR A 39 8.75 1.21 -8.91
N GLU A 40 8.88 1.04 -10.22
CA GLU A 40 8.04 1.74 -11.21
C GLU A 40 6.54 1.48 -11.02
N VAL A 41 6.15 0.28 -10.59
CA VAL A 41 4.75 -0.07 -10.33
C VAL A 41 4.08 0.82 -9.27
N PHE A 42 4.84 1.34 -8.31
CA PHE A 42 4.30 2.21 -7.26
C PHE A 42 4.46 3.69 -7.57
N LYS A 43 5.10 4.05 -8.69
CA LYS A 43 5.41 5.45 -9.02
C LYS A 43 4.17 6.34 -9.02
N HIS A 44 3.12 5.96 -9.75
CA HIS A 44 1.89 6.76 -9.84
C HIS A 44 1.22 6.94 -8.46
N MET A 45 1.25 5.90 -7.63
CA MET A 45 0.73 5.94 -6.26
C MET A 45 1.51 6.95 -5.42
N PHE A 46 2.84 6.88 -5.40
CA PHE A 46 3.66 7.81 -4.60
C PHE A 46 3.69 9.24 -5.15
N ASP A 47 3.60 9.41 -6.47
CA ASP A 47 3.47 10.74 -7.09
C ASP A 47 2.16 11.42 -6.66
N LEU A 48 1.06 10.66 -6.59
CA LEU A 48 -0.21 11.15 -6.08
C LEU A 48 -0.13 11.45 -4.58
N VAL A 49 0.41 10.53 -3.78
CA VAL A 49 0.67 10.74 -2.33
C VAL A 49 1.41 12.05 -2.10
N THR A 50 2.53 12.24 -2.80
CA THR A 50 3.35 13.44 -2.66
C THR A 50 2.58 14.68 -3.07
N THR A 51 1.78 14.59 -4.14
CA THR A 51 0.93 15.71 -4.60
C THR A 51 -0.11 16.09 -3.55
N LEU A 52 -0.75 15.12 -2.90
CA LEU A 52 -1.72 15.36 -1.85
C LEU A 52 -1.08 15.91 -0.57
N CYS A 53 0.07 15.38 -0.17
CA CYS A 53 0.87 15.91 0.95
C CYS A 53 1.28 17.37 0.69
N MET A 54 1.73 17.69 -0.53
CA MET A 54 2.06 19.07 -0.92
C MET A 54 0.85 20.00 -0.84
N LYS A 55 -0.35 19.49 -1.14
CA LYS A 55 -1.61 20.24 -1.01
C LYS A 55 -2.16 20.28 0.43
N GLY A 56 -1.51 19.64 1.39
CA GLY A 56 -2.01 19.51 2.77
C GLY A 56 -3.26 18.62 2.90
N ARG A 57 -3.53 17.79 1.89
CA ARG A 57 -4.71 16.90 1.81
C ARG A 57 -4.43 15.47 2.27
N LEU A 58 -3.19 15.13 2.53
CA LEU A 58 -2.79 13.83 3.04
C LEU A 58 -1.77 14.01 4.15
N SER A 59 -1.95 13.26 5.24
CA SER A 59 -0.97 13.15 6.32
C SER A 59 -0.86 11.70 6.80
N PHE A 60 0.27 11.38 7.42
CA PHE A 60 0.54 10.06 7.97
C PHE A 60 0.67 10.11 9.49
N ASN A 61 0.10 9.14 10.18
CA ASN A 61 0.34 8.87 11.59
C ASN A 61 0.98 7.49 11.73
N VAL A 62 2.22 7.42 12.23
CA VAL A 62 3.00 6.18 12.33
C VAL A 62 3.18 5.79 13.79
N TYR A 63 2.58 4.66 14.16
CA TYR A 63 2.68 4.03 15.46
C TYR A 63 3.38 2.67 15.30
N ASP A 64 4.03 2.18 16.34
CA ASP A 64 4.57 0.80 16.35
C ASP A 64 3.98 0.04 17.53
N ARG A 65 2.70 -0.34 17.42
CA ARG A 65 1.97 -1.08 18.47
C ARG A 65 2.07 -2.58 18.22
N ARG A 66 3.27 -3.14 18.38
CA ARG A 66 3.56 -4.58 18.14
C ARG A 66 2.75 -5.58 18.97
N PHE A 67 1.94 -5.17 19.95
CA PHE A 67 1.43 -6.09 20.97
C PHE A 67 -0.05 -6.02 21.35
N PHE A 68 -0.87 -5.11 20.81
CA PHE A 68 -2.25 -4.95 21.34
C PHE A 68 -3.36 -4.69 20.33
N GLU A 69 -3.08 -4.53 19.03
CA GLU A 69 -4.11 -4.24 18.04
C GLU A 69 -4.04 -5.24 16.87
N LEU A 70 -5.19 -5.83 16.53
CA LEU A 70 -5.36 -6.71 15.34
C LEU A 70 -5.39 -5.92 14.03
N ASP A 71 -5.44 -4.59 14.11
CA ASP A 71 -5.46 -3.66 13.01
C ASP A 71 -4.04 -3.20 12.70
N GLU A 72 -3.53 -3.49 11.51
CA GLU A 72 -2.14 -3.20 11.13
C GLU A 72 -1.96 -1.81 10.47
N GLY A 73 -3.06 -1.17 10.06
CA GLY A 73 -3.10 0.14 9.41
C GLY A 73 -4.54 0.56 9.04
N ASN A 74 -4.76 1.85 8.75
CA ASN A 74 -6.01 2.28 8.11
C ASN A 74 -5.85 3.60 7.35
N CYS A 75 -6.57 3.72 6.23
CA CYS A 75 -6.78 4.97 5.51
C CYS A 75 -8.15 5.56 5.88
N LYS A 76 -8.16 6.75 6.48
CA LYS A 76 -9.40 7.48 6.80
C LYS A 76 -9.58 8.66 5.87
N THR A 77 -10.72 8.72 5.19
CA THR A 77 -11.15 9.90 4.44
C THR A 77 -11.87 10.85 5.40
N ILE A 78 -11.36 12.08 5.54
CA ILE A 78 -12.00 13.17 6.26
C ILE A 78 -12.74 14.01 5.22
N GLU A 79 -14.03 13.74 5.05
CA GLU A 79 -14.90 14.65 4.29
C GLU A 79 -15.03 15.96 5.06
N GLY A 80 -14.79 17.09 4.39
CA GLY A 80 -15.01 18.40 4.99
C GLY A 80 -16.46 18.51 5.48
N SER A 81 -16.63 18.99 6.72
CA SER A 81 -17.90 19.19 7.42
C SER A 81 -19.11 19.49 6.52
N SER A 82 -20.26 18.91 6.87
CA SER A 82 -21.60 19.01 6.24
C SER A 82 -22.09 20.41 5.82
N PHE A 83 -21.37 21.49 6.14
CA PHE A 83 -21.65 22.85 5.69
C PHE A 83 -21.44 23.05 4.17
N ASN A 84 -20.67 22.18 3.49
CA ASN A 84 -20.50 22.24 2.04
C ASN A 84 -21.66 21.62 1.23
N LYS A 85 -22.63 20.96 1.87
CA LYS A 85 -23.78 20.36 1.15
C LYS A 85 -24.75 21.40 0.57
N VAL A 86 -24.69 22.65 1.02
CA VAL A 86 -25.58 23.73 0.56
C VAL A 86 -25.00 24.49 -0.65
N LEU A 87 -23.70 24.35 -0.94
CA LEU A 87 -22.99 24.99 -2.07
C LEU A 87 -22.55 23.97 -3.13
N ASN A 88 -23.44 23.03 -3.46
CA ASN A 88 -23.19 21.95 -4.43
C ASN A 88 -22.96 22.47 -5.86
N LYS A 89 -21.68 22.64 -6.23
CA LYS A 89 -21.17 22.27 -7.58
C LYS A 89 -19.64 22.12 -7.70
N ILE A 90 -18.90 22.25 -6.60
CA ILE A 90 -17.46 21.94 -6.60
C ILE A 90 -17.29 20.67 -5.77
N LYS A 91 -16.89 19.58 -6.42
CA LYS A 91 -16.57 18.28 -5.81
C LYS A 91 -15.63 18.57 -4.63
N SER A 92 -16.11 18.46 -3.39
CA SER A 92 -15.29 18.81 -2.21
C SER A 92 -14.04 17.93 -2.22
N GLU A 93 -12.87 18.56 -2.24
CA GLU A 93 -11.61 17.84 -2.26
C GLU A 93 -11.48 16.96 -1.00
N LYS A 94 -11.23 15.67 -1.20
CA LYS A 94 -11.09 14.69 -0.10
C LYS A 94 -9.77 14.93 0.64
N ASN A 95 -9.82 14.89 1.97
CA ASN A 95 -8.63 14.86 2.83
C ASN A 95 -8.45 13.45 3.40
N TYR A 96 -7.19 13.05 3.60
CA TYR A 96 -6.83 11.71 4.04
C TYR A 96 -5.89 11.77 5.24
N VAL A 97 -6.10 10.84 6.17
CA VAL A 97 -5.14 10.50 7.21
C VAL A 97 -4.88 9.01 7.13
N ILE A 98 -3.63 8.66 6.82
CA ILE A 98 -3.20 7.26 6.77
C ILE A 98 -2.48 6.92 8.07
N THR A 99 -3.01 5.94 8.77
CA THR A 99 -2.42 5.42 10.00
C THR A 99 -1.66 4.13 9.69
N ILE A 100 -0.37 4.10 10.00
CA ILE A 100 0.48 2.90 9.87
C ILE A 100 0.80 2.41 11.27
N LYS A 101 0.37 1.20 11.64
CA LYS A 101 0.60 0.61 12.98
C LYS A 101 1.69 -0.45 13.00
N LYS A 102 2.00 -0.99 11.82
CA LYS A 102 3.15 -1.86 11.56
C LYS A 102 3.82 -1.37 10.27
N VAL A 103 5.10 -1.02 10.40
CA VAL A 103 5.89 -0.48 9.29
C VAL A 103 6.40 -1.63 8.43
N SER A 104 5.64 -1.99 7.40
CA SER A 104 6.06 -2.91 6.35
C SER A 104 5.51 -2.49 5.00
N ALA A 105 6.22 -2.89 3.93
CA ALA A 105 5.93 -2.50 2.56
C ALA A 105 4.48 -2.83 2.13
N ASP A 106 4.02 -4.03 2.47
CA ASP A 106 2.69 -4.55 2.15
C ASP A 106 1.56 -3.73 2.79
N ILE A 107 1.70 -3.37 4.06
CA ILE A 107 0.72 -2.54 4.78
C ILE A 107 0.71 -1.12 4.23
N ILE A 108 1.89 -0.51 4.07
CA ILE A 108 1.98 0.86 3.55
C ILE A 108 1.27 0.92 2.18
N VAL A 109 1.60 0.01 1.28
CA VAL A 109 1.00 -0.03 -0.05
C VAL A 109 -0.51 -0.32 0.00
N HIS A 110 -0.97 -1.19 0.90
CA HIS A 110 -2.40 -1.45 1.10
C HIS A 110 -3.16 -0.17 1.46
N GLU A 111 -2.69 0.59 2.45
CA GLU A 111 -3.35 1.83 2.85
C GLU A 111 -3.28 2.93 1.79
N LEU A 112 -2.15 3.03 1.09
CA LEU A 112 -2.00 3.94 -0.03
C LEU A 112 -2.95 3.59 -1.19
N ALA A 113 -3.24 2.31 -1.40
CA ALA A 113 -4.17 1.87 -2.44
C ALA A 113 -5.61 2.28 -2.14
N HIS A 114 -6.06 2.27 -0.88
CA HIS A 114 -7.38 2.82 -0.53
C HIS A 114 -7.47 4.34 -0.80
N MET A 115 -6.40 5.09 -0.52
CA MET A 115 -6.34 6.51 -0.92
C MET A 115 -6.39 6.66 -2.44
N LEU A 116 -5.62 5.84 -3.16
CA LEU A 116 -5.52 5.86 -4.62
C LEU A 116 -6.89 5.58 -5.28
N GLU A 117 -7.64 4.60 -4.77
CA GLU A 117 -9.05 4.36 -5.13
C GLU A 117 -9.90 5.61 -4.89
N GLY A 118 -9.79 6.21 -3.70
CA GLY A 118 -10.57 7.37 -3.31
C GLY A 118 -10.39 8.58 -4.25
N GLU A 119 -9.22 8.71 -4.86
CA GLU A 119 -8.90 9.72 -5.87
C GLU A 119 -9.16 9.26 -7.31
N GLY A 120 -9.52 8.01 -7.59
CA GLY A 120 -9.94 7.61 -8.93
C GLY A 120 -11.22 8.35 -9.36
N ASP A 121 -11.28 8.82 -10.61
CA ASP A 121 -12.51 9.44 -11.16
C ASP A 121 -13.53 8.41 -11.69
N PHE A 122 -13.62 7.27 -11.02
CA PHE A 122 -14.55 6.22 -11.38
C PHE A 122 -15.88 6.40 -10.64
N THR A 123 -16.99 6.32 -11.39
CA THR A 123 -18.32 6.16 -10.78
C THR A 123 -18.43 4.85 -9.99
N SER A 124 -17.60 3.86 -10.33
CA SER A 124 -17.53 2.56 -9.66
C SER A 124 -16.22 1.82 -10.00
N LEU A 125 -15.67 1.06 -9.04
CA LEU A 125 -14.60 0.08 -9.27
C LEU A 125 -15.08 -1.24 -9.92
N GLN A 126 -16.33 -1.31 -10.39
CA GLN A 126 -16.87 -2.50 -11.04
C GLN A 126 -16.00 -3.02 -12.21
N PRO A 127 -15.46 -2.17 -13.10
CA PRO A 127 -14.57 -2.65 -14.17
C PRO A 127 -13.32 -3.35 -13.63
N PHE A 128 -12.74 -2.83 -12.54
CA PHE A 128 -11.63 -3.51 -11.86
C PHE A 128 -12.07 -4.87 -11.31
N ALA A 129 -13.23 -4.94 -10.64
CA ALA A 129 -13.77 -6.17 -10.09
C ALA A 129 -14.01 -7.26 -11.15
N GLU A 130 -14.43 -6.86 -12.35
CA GLU A 130 -14.61 -7.77 -13.48
C GLU A 130 -13.28 -8.36 -13.95
N LYS A 131 -12.24 -7.52 -14.09
CA LYS A 131 -10.91 -7.96 -14.53
C LYS A 131 -10.25 -8.88 -13.51
N ILE A 132 -10.31 -8.54 -12.23
CA ILE A 132 -9.73 -9.39 -11.19
C ILE A 132 -10.48 -10.70 -11.04
N SER A 133 -11.81 -10.69 -11.16
CA SER A 133 -12.62 -11.91 -11.15
C SER A 133 -12.32 -12.80 -12.35
N LEU A 134 -12.05 -12.21 -13.52
CA LEU A 134 -11.65 -12.94 -14.71
C LEU A 134 -10.31 -13.63 -14.50
N ASP A 135 -9.33 -12.89 -13.98
CA ASP A 135 -7.98 -13.41 -13.70
C ASP A 135 -8.04 -14.59 -12.71
N LEU A 136 -8.80 -14.44 -11.62
CA LEU A 136 -8.97 -15.49 -10.60
C LEU A 136 -9.70 -16.74 -11.12
N LYS A 137 -10.51 -16.63 -12.18
CA LYS A 137 -11.25 -17.77 -12.78
C LYS A 137 -10.45 -18.51 -13.84
N ILE A 138 -9.73 -17.77 -14.70
CA ILE A 138 -9.11 -18.32 -15.90
C ILE A 138 -7.70 -18.80 -15.62
N HIS A 139 -6.97 -18.16 -14.71
CA HIS A 139 -5.58 -18.46 -14.47
C HIS A 139 -5.40 -19.42 -13.30
N ASN A 140 -4.55 -20.43 -13.53
CA ASN A 140 -3.99 -21.25 -12.47
C ASN A 140 -2.47 -21.10 -12.56
N SER A 141 -1.84 -20.56 -11.51
CA SER A 141 -0.38 -20.45 -11.49
C SER A 141 0.23 -21.82 -11.23
N ASN A 142 1.31 -22.19 -11.93
CA ASN A 142 2.10 -23.37 -11.58
C ASN A 142 2.88 -23.18 -10.27
N ASN A 143 3.12 -21.94 -9.85
CA ASN A 143 3.81 -21.62 -8.60
C ASN A 143 2.86 -21.82 -7.41
N VAL A 144 3.14 -22.86 -6.61
CA VAL A 144 2.41 -23.21 -5.38
C VAL A 144 2.35 -22.03 -4.40
N SER A 145 3.44 -21.28 -4.29
CA SER A 145 3.53 -20.17 -3.36
C SER A 145 2.70 -18.97 -3.80
N LEU A 146 2.66 -18.66 -5.11
CA LEU A 146 1.75 -17.64 -5.64
C LEU A 146 0.29 -18.04 -5.41
N ARG A 147 -0.08 -19.30 -5.67
CA ARG A 147 -1.44 -19.80 -5.40
C ARG A 147 -1.81 -19.65 -3.92
N ALA A 148 -0.90 -19.99 -3.02
CA ALA A 148 -1.12 -19.86 -1.58
C ALA A 148 -1.32 -18.39 -1.16
N ALA A 149 -0.53 -17.47 -1.73
CA ALA A 149 -0.66 -16.05 -1.46
C ALA A 149 -1.97 -15.47 -1.98
N ILE A 150 -2.36 -15.80 -3.21
CA ILE A 150 -3.65 -15.37 -3.79
C ILE A 150 -4.80 -15.89 -2.93
N LYS A 151 -4.79 -17.17 -2.56
CA LYS A 151 -5.83 -17.74 -1.70
C LYS A 151 -5.92 -17.00 -0.36
N GLN A 152 -4.79 -16.69 0.26
CA GLN A 152 -4.78 -15.99 1.54
C GLN A 152 -5.23 -14.54 1.41
N ILE A 153 -4.51 -13.74 0.62
CA ILE A 153 -4.63 -12.28 0.55
C ILE A 153 -5.86 -11.84 -0.25
N MET A 154 -6.14 -12.49 -1.38
CA MET A 154 -7.21 -12.06 -2.29
C MET A 154 -8.56 -12.71 -1.99
N VAL A 155 -8.57 -13.87 -1.31
CA VAL A 155 -9.80 -14.64 -1.05
C VAL A 155 -10.12 -14.67 0.44
N SER A 156 -9.34 -15.38 1.25
CA SER A 156 -9.65 -15.60 2.67
C SER A 156 -9.75 -14.30 3.48
N GLU A 157 -8.85 -13.35 3.23
CA GLU A 157 -8.85 -12.06 3.93
C GLU A 157 -10.02 -11.16 3.51
N VAL A 158 -10.47 -11.26 2.26
CA VAL A 158 -11.57 -10.45 1.72
C VAL A 158 -12.95 -11.04 2.02
N GLU A 159 -13.04 -12.36 2.23
CA GLU A 159 -14.31 -13.07 2.44
C GLU A 159 -15.15 -12.49 3.57
N ASN A 160 -14.49 -12.07 4.65
CA ASN A 160 -15.12 -11.56 5.88
C ASN A 160 -15.60 -10.11 5.79
N TYR A 161 -15.24 -9.38 4.73
CA TYR A 161 -15.70 -8.00 4.55
C TYR A 161 -17.16 -7.96 4.06
N PRO A 162 -17.94 -6.93 4.44
CA PRO A 162 -19.26 -6.71 3.86
C PRO A 162 -19.19 -6.57 2.34
N ALA A 163 -20.21 -7.04 1.62
CA ALA A 163 -20.23 -7.06 0.16
C ALA A 163 -19.90 -5.70 -0.48
N ALA A 164 -20.36 -4.60 0.14
CA ALA A 164 -20.09 -3.24 -0.31
C ALA A 164 -18.60 -2.83 -0.28
N HIS A 165 -17.78 -3.49 0.54
CA HIS A 165 -16.35 -3.17 0.71
C HIS A 165 -15.43 -4.14 -0.03
N LYS A 166 -15.93 -5.30 -0.48
CA LYS A 166 -15.08 -6.35 -1.08
C LYS A 166 -14.30 -5.89 -2.30
N ILE A 167 -14.87 -5.03 -3.15
CA ILE A 167 -14.20 -4.54 -4.35
C ILE A 167 -13.04 -3.58 -3.98
N SER A 168 -13.28 -2.68 -3.02
CA SER A 168 -12.25 -1.78 -2.49
C SER A 168 -11.11 -2.56 -1.84
N GLU A 169 -11.43 -3.60 -1.06
CA GLU A 169 -10.44 -4.50 -0.49
C GLU A 169 -9.68 -5.28 -1.57
N TRP A 170 -10.33 -5.83 -2.59
CA TRP A 170 -9.63 -6.47 -3.71
C TRP A 170 -8.66 -5.51 -4.40
N PHE A 171 -9.02 -4.23 -4.52
CA PHE A 171 -8.13 -3.22 -5.07
C PHE A 171 -6.88 -3.05 -4.20
N ALA A 172 -7.05 -2.83 -2.90
CA ALA A 172 -5.91 -2.67 -1.99
C ALA A 172 -5.05 -3.93 -1.86
N ARG A 173 -5.69 -5.10 -1.76
CA ARG A 173 -5.04 -6.42 -1.63
C ARG A 173 -4.25 -6.79 -2.89
N PHE A 174 -4.66 -6.37 -4.08
CA PHE A 174 -3.86 -6.56 -5.29
C PHE A 174 -2.50 -5.87 -5.17
N PHE A 175 -2.47 -4.61 -4.76
CA PHE A 175 -1.21 -3.89 -4.56
C PHE A 175 -0.39 -4.45 -3.38
N GLN A 176 -1.06 -4.89 -2.32
CA GLN A 176 -0.42 -5.60 -1.20
C GLN A 176 0.28 -6.89 -1.67
N LEU A 177 -0.36 -7.66 -2.56
CA LEU A 177 0.24 -8.85 -3.17
C LEU A 177 1.49 -8.48 -3.97
N VAL A 178 1.46 -7.41 -4.77
CA VAL A 178 2.64 -6.90 -5.48
C VAL A 178 3.77 -6.51 -4.52
N ALA A 179 3.45 -5.82 -3.42
CA ALA A 179 4.42 -5.41 -2.41
C ALA A 179 4.98 -6.59 -1.58
N SER A 180 4.32 -7.75 -1.62
CA SER A 180 4.74 -8.98 -0.96
C SER A 180 5.66 -9.86 -1.82
N ALA A 181 5.89 -9.48 -3.08
CA ALA A 181 6.82 -10.16 -3.97
C ALA A 181 8.26 -10.12 -3.45
N LYS A 182 9.07 -11.13 -3.78
CA LYS A 182 10.47 -11.25 -3.34
C LYS A 182 11.32 -10.02 -3.62
N GLU A 183 11.13 -9.38 -4.76
CA GLU A 183 11.87 -8.18 -5.15
C GLU A 183 11.63 -7.04 -4.16
N VAL A 184 10.43 -6.94 -3.59
CA VAL A 184 10.03 -5.87 -2.67
C VAL A 184 10.24 -6.30 -1.21
N ALA A 185 9.72 -7.46 -0.81
CA ALA A 185 9.79 -7.93 0.58
C ALA A 185 11.20 -8.41 0.98
N GLY A 186 12.04 -8.79 0.01
CA GLY A 186 13.41 -9.23 0.25
C GLY A 186 13.50 -10.55 1.04
N PHE A 187 14.51 -10.66 1.91
CA PHE A 187 14.79 -11.91 2.65
C PHE A 187 13.66 -12.33 3.60
N GLY A 188 12.83 -11.38 4.05
CA GLY A 188 11.66 -11.62 4.89
C GLY A 188 10.38 -11.94 4.11
N ALA A 189 10.46 -12.15 2.79
CA ALA A 189 9.29 -12.46 1.98
C ALA A 189 8.56 -13.70 2.51
N GLN A 190 7.32 -13.50 2.94
CA GLN A 190 6.44 -14.59 3.41
C GLN A 190 6.16 -15.61 2.31
N TYR A 191 6.20 -15.17 1.06
CA TYR A 191 5.87 -15.97 -0.11
C TYR A 191 7.03 -16.05 -1.12
N GLY A 192 6.99 -17.12 -1.89
CA GLY A 192 8.02 -17.61 -2.79
C GLY A 192 7.90 -17.12 -4.24
N TYR A 193 7.12 -16.09 -4.54
CA TYR A 193 6.88 -15.60 -5.91
C TYR A 193 7.58 -14.27 -6.20
N ASN A 194 7.70 -13.95 -7.48
CA ASN A 194 8.26 -12.70 -7.98
C ASN A 194 7.17 -11.81 -8.62
N MET A 195 7.48 -10.54 -8.89
CA MET A 195 6.51 -9.57 -9.43
C MET A 195 5.99 -9.96 -10.83
N GLN A 196 6.86 -10.53 -11.67
CA GLN A 196 6.50 -10.95 -13.02
C GLN A 196 5.43 -12.05 -13.01
N GLU A 197 5.51 -12.99 -12.07
CA GLU A 197 4.51 -14.05 -11.91
C GLU A 197 3.13 -13.48 -11.52
N ILE A 198 3.08 -12.41 -10.74
CA ILE A 198 1.83 -11.70 -10.42
C ILE A 198 1.26 -11.06 -11.68
N TYR A 199 2.09 -10.35 -12.45
CA TYR A 199 1.63 -9.67 -13.67
C TYR A 199 1.13 -10.64 -14.74
N GLN A 200 1.75 -11.81 -14.84
CA GLN A 200 1.29 -12.87 -15.72
C GLN A 200 -0.02 -13.49 -15.24
N PHE A 201 -0.21 -13.64 -13.92
CA PHE A 201 -1.46 -14.17 -13.38
C PHE A 201 -2.62 -13.18 -13.50
N PHE A 202 -2.36 -11.89 -13.26
CA PHE A 202 -3.34 -10.81 -13.26
C PHE A 202 -3.25 -9.93 -14.50
N ASP A 203 -3.03 -10.53 -15.68
CA ASP A 203 -2.78 -9.80 -16.93
C ASP A 203 -3.94 -8.84 -17.28
N ASN A 204 -5.20 -9.26 -17.09
CA ASN A 204 -6.35 -8.40 -17.36
C ASN A 204 -6.41 -7.21 -16.40
N THR A 205 -6.13 -7.45 -15.12
CA THR A 205 -6.09 -6.40 -14.09
C THR A 205 -4.95 -5.42 -14.35
N VAL A 206 -3.75 -5.90 -14.69
CA VAL A 206 -2.59 -5.05 -15.01
C VAL A 206 -2.85 -4.17 -16.23
N LYS A 207 -3.45 -4.73 -17.29
CA LYS A 207 -3.83 -3.96 -18.49
C LYS A 207 -4.84 -2.86 -18.17
N PHE A 208 -5.85 -3.17 -17.35
CA PHE A 208 -6.81 -2.17 -16.88
C PHE A 208 -6.14 -1.06 -16.08
N LEU A 209 -5.21 -1.40 -15.17
CA LEU A 209 -4.50 -0.40 -14.38
C LEU A 209 -3.66 0.54 -15.26
N ALA A 210 -2.89 -0.04 -16.19
CA ALA A 210 -1.99 0.70 -17.08
C ALA A 210 -2.74 1.61 -18.06
N GLY A 211 -3.90 1.16 -18.58
CA GLY A 211 -4.70 1.92 -19.53
C GLY A 211 -5.71 2.82 -18.84
N ASP A 212 -6.72 2.25 -18.20
CA ASP A 212 -7.89 2.99 -17.75
C ASP A 212 -7.62 3.72 -16.43
N PHE A 213 -7.05 3.02 -15.45
CA PHE A 213 -6.90 3.56 -14.09
C PHE A 213 -5.90 4.72 -14.03
N TYR A 214 -4.65 4.49 -14.42
CA TYR A 214 -3.61 5.51 -14.26
C TYR A 214 -3.83 6.75 -15.14
N ASN A 215 -4.57 6.63 -16.24
CA ASN A 215 -4.97 7.82 -17.01
C ASN A 215 -5.81 8.81 -16.19
N THR A 216 -6.70 8.31 -15.32
CA THR A 216 -7.50 9.18 -14.41
C THR A 216 -6.66 9.82 -13.30
N ILE A 217 -5.64 9.11 -12.83
CA ILE A 217 -4.76 9.57 -11.74
C ILE A 217 -3.73 10.58 -12.25
N ASN A 218 -3.21 10.38 -13.46
CA ASN A 218 -2.15 11.22 -14.03
C ASN A 218 -2.53 12.69 -14.12
N SER A 219 -3.79 13.02 -14.41
CA SER A 219 -4.26 14.42 -14.41
C SER A 219 -4.28 15.08 -13.03
N LYS A 220 -4.21 14.30 -11.94
CA LYS A 220 -4.23 14.80 -10.56
C LYS A 220 -2.84 14.96 -9.95
N ILE A 221 -1.83 14.37 -10.57
CA ILE A 221 -0.44 14.42 -10.13
C ILE A 221 0.19 15.76 -10.54
N ASN A 222 0.93 16.38 -9.63
CA ASN A 222 1.70 17.57 -9.95
C ASN A 222 2.86 17.24 -10.91
N PHE A 223 2.96 18.00 -12.00
CA PHE A 223 3.99 17.81 -13.03
C PHE A 223 5.43 17.79 -12.51
N ASN A 224 5.77 18.67 -11.56
CA ASN A 224 7.12 18.73 -11.01
C ASN A 224 7.43 17.50 -10.16
N ILE A 225 6.43 16.99 -9.41
CA ILE A 225 6.55 15.75 -8.65
C ILE A 225 6.77 14.57 -9.62
N ALA A 226 5.91 14.43 -10.62
CA ALA A 226 6.01 13.35 -11.62
C ALA A 226 7.35 13.33 -12.36
N THR A 227 7.94 14.50 -12.56
CA THR A 227 9.24 14.69 -13.22
C THR A 227 10.38 14.31 -12.28
N LYS A 228 10.46 14.93 -11.09
CA LYS A 228 11.53 14.66 -10.11
C LYS A 228 11.53 13.21 -9.63
N SER A 229 10.37 12.59 -9.47
CA SER A 229 10.27 11.22 -8.97
C SER A 229 10.86 10.18 -9.91
N LYS A 230 11.05 10.50 -11.20
CA LYS A 230 11.75 9.60 -12.15
C LYS A 230 13.17 9.29 -11.70
N GLU A 231 13.82 10.21 -10.97
CA GLU A 231 15.18 10.04 -10.45
C GLU A 231 15.26 8.96 -9.35
N TYR A 232 14.13 8.59 -8.74
CA TYR A 232 14.09 7.52 -7.75
C TYR A 232 13.93 6.14 -8.36
N ILE A 233 13.40 6.05 -9.58
CA ILE A 233 13.12 4.77 -10.23
C ILE A 233 14.43 4.08 -10.57
N LYS A 234 14.53 2.80 -10.21
CA LYS A 234 15.70 1.98 -10.50
C LYS A 234 15.29 0.68 -11.20
N PRO A 235 16.17 0.09 -12.02
CA PRO A 235 15.99 -1.25 -12.55
C PRO A 235 15.83 -2.27 -11.43
N LEU A 236 14.99 -3.30 -11.64
CA LEU A 236 14.75 -4.33 -10.62
C LEU A 236 16.04 -5.05 -10.22
N GLU A 237 17.00 -5.20 -11.13
CA GLU A 237 18.30 -5.82 -10.92
C GLU A 237 19.17 -5.04 -9.92
N GLU A 238 18.96 -3.73 -9.81
CA GLU A 238 19.71 -2.84 -8.90
C GLU A 238 19.08 -2.75 -7.50
N ILE A 239 17.77 -3.00 -7.38
CA ILE A 239 17.02 -2.89 -6.12
C ILE A 239 16.92 -4.25 -5.41
N LYS A 240 16.96 -5.36 -6.15
CA LYS A 240 16.89 -6.71 -5.58
C LYS A 240 17.98 -6.88 -4.49
N PRO A 241 17.64 -7.36 -3.29
CA PRO A 241 18.64 -7.58 -2.25
C PRO A 241 19.68 -8.59 -2.76
N LYS A 242 20.94 -8.15 -2.86
CA LYS A 242 22.05 -9.01 -3.24
C LYS A 242 22.34 -9.96 -2.08
N TRP A 243 22.30 -11.27 -2.35
CA TRP A 243 22.57 -12.34 -1.39
C TRP A 243 23.89 -12.16 -0.60
N THR A 244 24.87 -11.46 -1.18
CA THR A 244 26.20 -11.24 -0.61
C THR A 244 26.28 -10.11 0.41
N GLU A 245 25.38 -9.13 0.40
CA GLU A 245 25.46 -7.95 1.27
C GLU A 245 24.88 -8.20 2.68
N THR A 246 24.21 -9.33 2.90
CA THR A 246 23.44 -9.57 4.14
C THR A 246 23.99 -10.69 5.03
N LYS A 247 25.13 -11.29 4.70
CA LYS A 247 25.84 -12.22 5.62
C LYS A 247 26.40 -11.54 6.87
N HIS A 248 26.47 -10.21 6.91
CA HIS A 248 27.06 -9.46 8.02
C HIS A 248 26.10 -9.12 9.17
N ASN A 249 24.79 -9.37 9.06
CA ASN A 249 23.82 -9.04 10.11
C ASN A 249 23.20 -10.25 10.84
N SER A 250 23.58 -11.48 10.49
CA SER A 250 23.18 -12.67 11.27
C SER A 250 24.13 -12.88 12.46
N ILE A 251 24.14 -11.94 13.41
CA ILE A 251 24.80 -12.13 14.71
C ILE A 251 23.73 -12.62 15.69
N HIS A 252 23.72 -13.95 15.88
CA HIS A 252 23.18 -14.72 17.00
C HIS A 252 21.80 -14.33 17.58
N GLU A 253 20.73 -14.94 17.06
CA GLU A 253 19.53 -15.18 17.89
C GLU A 253 19.78 -16.36 18.84
N ASN A 254 19.54 -16.11 20.12
CA ASN A 254 19.74 -17.00 21.26
C ASN A 254 19.00 -18.35 21.07
N PRO A 255 19.66 -19.53 21.21
CA PRO A 255 19.07 -20.86 20.97
C PRO A 255 17.96 -21.27 21.96
N ASN A 256 17.60 -20.43 22.93
CA ASN A 256 16.62 -20.73 23.98
C ASN A 256 15.26 -20.00 23.86
N LYS A 257 14.75 -19.76 22.64
CA LYS A 257 13.33 -19.35 22.47
C LYS A 257 12.42 -20.59 22.58
N PRO A 258 11.48 -20.65 23.53
CA PRO A 258 10.51 -21.76 23.57
C PRO A 258 9.57 -21.67 22.37
N ALA A 259 9.32 -22.83 21.75
CA ALA A 259 8.38 -23.00 20.65
C ALA A 259 6.96 -22.58 21.11
N TRP A 260 6.40 -21.57 20.47
CA TRP A 260 5.00 -21.15 20.67
C TRP A 260 4.05 -22.18 20.05
N GLY A 261 3.80 -23.26 20.80
CA GLY A 261 2.67 -24.16 20.58
C GLY A 261 1.41 -23.61 21.25
N LYS A 262 0.29 -23.75 20.54
CA LYS A 262 -1.11 -23.48 20.94
C LYS A 262 -1.57 -22.01 20.80
N ALA A 263 -1.98 -21.68 19.58
CA ALA A 263 -2.97 -20.61 19.37
C ALA A 263 -4.27 -20.97 20.09
N VAL A 264 -4.56 -20.23 21.17
CA VAL A 264 -5.84 -20.23 21.86
C VAL A 264 -6.88 -19.63 20.92
N LYS A 265 -7.94 -20.39 20.61
CA LYS A 265 -9.15 -19.90 19.96
C LYS A 265 -9.78 -18.85 20.88
N SER A 266 -9.81 -17.58 20.48
CA SER A 266 -10.61 -16.57 21.16
C SER A 266 -11.94 -16.39 20.43
N ILE A 267 -13.00 -16.73 21.15
CA ILE A 267 -14.40 -16.49 20.80
C ILE A 267 -14.63 -14.98 20.93
N LYS A 268 -15.07 -14.35 19.83
CA LYS A 268 -15.47 -12.93 19.83
C LYS A 268 -16.67 -12.76 20.75
N SER A 269 -16.47 -12.18 21.94
CA SER A 269 -17.55 -11.52 22.66
C SER A 269 -17.86 -10.18 21.98
N ASN A 270 -19.14 -9.97 21.74
CA ASN A 270 -19.73 -8.85 21.05
C ASN A 270 -19.58 -7.57 21.92
N PRO A 271 -18.97 -6.46 21.44
CA PRO A 271 -18.97 -5.21 22.19
C PRO A 271 -20.32 -4.46 22.10
N PHE A 272 -21.33 -5.05 21.46
CA PHE A 272 -22.73 -4.60 21.51
C PHE A 272 -23.70 -5.78 21.65
N GLY A 273 -23.49 -6.61 22.69
CA GLY A 273 -24.43 -7.64 23.14
C GLY A 273 -24.05 -8.18 24.50
#